data_AF-A0A7K1VP12-F1
#
_entry.id   AF-A0A7K1VP12-F1
#
_cell.length_a   1.000
_cell.length_b   1.000
_cell.length_c   1.000
_cell.angle_alpha   90.00
_cell.angle_beta   90.00
_cell.angle_gamma   90.00
#
_symmetry.space_group_name_H-M   'P 1'
#
loop_
_entity.id
_entity.type
_entity.pdbx_description
1 polymer ?
#
loop_
_entity_poly.entity_id
_entity_poly.type
_entity_poly.pdbx_seq_one_letter_code
_entity_poly.pdbx_strand_id
1 'polypeptide(L)'
;MDRYPIPDEKRRRLEALIRIIDMIIYLAIVAGGVYAFFFTPTSVVVELAGWDWLITVWSALLLVGGALGFFGRLTRYWVFEVPAAPAGVFGILIYLVILGRTAFDSITAAVATTLVFVAMLVLIRRYIELQIFASDPTHKDFQSRVAEMLRRRTQDVAPRLE
;
A
#
# COMPACT_ATOMS: atom_id res chain seq x y z
N MET A 1 -28.95 17.57 -2.82
CA MET A 1 -28.59 17.14 -1.45
C MET A 1 -27.58 18.14 -0.93
N ASP A 2 -28.00 19.00 0.00
CA ASP A 2 -27.12 19.98 0.64
C ASP A 2 -26.06 19.26 1.46
N ARG A 3 -24.88 19.12 0.85
CA ARG A 3 -23.69 18.60 1.51
C ARG A 3 -23.17 19.75 2.37
N TYR A 4 -23.66 19.86 3.61
CA TYR A 4 -23.07 20.75 4.60
C TYR A 4 -21.55 20.55 4.57
N PRO A 5 -20.74 21.59 4.30
CA PRO A 5 -19.29 21.45 4.28
C PRO A 5 -18.86 21.00 5.66
N ILE A 6 -18.14 19.87 5.72
CA ILE A 6 -17.52 19.41 6.96
C ILE A 6 -16.61 20.55 7.44
N PRO A 7 -16.71 21.00 8.69
CA PRO A 7 -15.84 22.05 9.21
C PRO A 7 -14.36 21.73 8.96
N ASP A 8 -13.58 22.72 8.50
CA ASP A 8 -12.21 22.53 8.04
C ASP A 8 -11.31 21.84 9.07
N GLU A 9 -11.54 22.09 10.37
CA GLU A 9 -10.78 21.44 11.44
C GLU A 9 -11.09 19.94 11.54
N LYS A 10 -12.37 19.54 11.46
CA LYS A 10 -12.77 18.13 11.44
C LYS A 10 -12.20 17.43 10.21
N ARG A 11 -12.18 18.11 9.07
CA ARG A 11 -11.58 17.62 7.84
C ARG A 11 -10.09 17.33 8.01
N ARG A 12 -9.30 18.29 8.51
CA ARG A 12 -7.86 18.13 8.73
C ARG A 12 -7.54 16.97 9.68
N ARG A 13 -8.35 16.76 10.72
CA ARG A 13 -8.20 15.63 11.65
C ARG A 13 -8.44 14.29 10.96
N LEU A 14 -9.48 14.18 10.14
CA LEU A 14 -9.77 12.97 9.38
C LEU A 14 -8.68 12.66 8.33
N GLU A 15 -8.17 13.68 7.65
CA GLU A 15 -7.04 13.56 6.72
C GLU A 15 -5.77 13.06 7.41
N ALA A 16 -5.45 13.62 8.59
CA ALA A 16 -4.32 13.16 9.40
C ALA A 16 -4.51 11.71 9.88
N LEU A 17 -5.74 11.31 10.23
CA LEU A 17 -6.04 9.95 10.65
C LEU A 17 -5.85 8.95 9.51
N ILE A 18 -6.33 9.26 8.30
CA ILE A 18 -6.12 8.44 7.10
C ILE A 18 -4.62 8.24 6.85
N ARG A 19 -3.84 9.32 7.00
CA ARG A 19 -2.38 9.24 6.85
C ARG A 19 -1.73 8.31 7.86
N ILE A 20 -2.14 8.38 9.12
CA ILE A 20 -1.63 7.49 10.17
C ILE A 20 -1.99 6.04 9.86
N ILE A 21 -3.23 5.77 9.43
CA ILE A 21 -3.68 4.43 9.04
C ILE A 21 -2.80 3.88 7.91
N ASP A 22 -2.57 4.67 6.86
CA ASP A 22 -1.73 4.23 5.74
C ASP A 22 -0.30 3.95 6.19
N MET A 23 0.28 4.79 7.05
CA MET A 23 1.61 4.56 7.60
C MET A 23 1.69 3.26 8.42
N ILE A 24 0.68 2.97 9.24
CA ILE A 24 0.62 1.72 10.01
C ILE A 24 0.54 0.52 9.08
N ILE A 25 -0.26 0.60 8.01
CA ILE A 25 -0.37 -0.47 7.01
C ILE A 25 0.96 -0.71 6.31
N TYR A 26 1.65 0.35 5.88
CA TYR A 26 2.98 0.22 5.28
C TYR A 26 3.99 -0.40 6.25
N LEU A 27 3.94 -0.05 7.54
CA LEU A 27 4.79 -0.67 8.54
C LEU A 27 4.47 -2.16 8.74
N ALA A 28 3.19 -2.53 8.76
CA ALA A 28 2.75 -3.93 8.84
C ALA A 28 3.24 -4.74 7.63
N ILE A 29 3.26 -4.13 6.43
CA ILE A 29 3.81 -4.73 5.21
C ILE A 29 5.31 -4.97 5.33
N VAL A 30 6.07 -3.99 5.84
CA VAL A 30 7.51 -4.18 6.11
C VAL A 30 7.72 -5.32 7.09
N ALA A 31 6.96 -5.37 8.18
CA ALA A 31 7.04 -6.47 9.14
C ALA A 31 6.75 -7.82 8.46
N GLY A 32 5.71 -7.90 7.62
CA GLY A 32 5.43 -9.07 6.79
C GLY A 32 6.57 -9.45 5.85
N GLY A 33 7.28 -8.47 5.27
CA GLY A 33 8.47 -8.71 4.46
C GLY A 33 9.64 -9.27 5.27
N VAL A 34 9.88 -8.77 6.48
CA VAL A 34 10.91 -9.30 7.40
C VAL A 34 10.57 -10.74 7.79
N TYR A 35 9.30 -11.01 8.14
CA TYR A 35 8.87 -12.36 8.49
C TYR A 35 8.98 -13.34 7.32
N ALA A 36 8.61 -12.93 6.10
CA ALA A 36 8.82 -13.75 4.91
C ALA A 36 10.32 -14.04 4.69
N PHE A 37 11.18 -13.04 4.87
CA PHE A 37 12.60 -13.22 4.59
C PHE A 37 13.29 -14.18 5.57
N PHE A 38 12.98 -14.10 6.86
CA PHE A 38 13.68 -14.87 7.91
C PHE A 38 12.93 -16.09 8.42
N PHE A 39 11.60 -16.12 8.29
CA PHE A 39 10.73 -17.09 8.97
C PHE A 39 9.73 -17.77 8.03
N THR A 40 10.04 -17.89 6.73
CA THR A 40 9.17 -18.64 5.81
C THR A 40 9.08 -20.12 6.24
N PRO A 41 7.87 -20.64 6.52
CA PRO A 41 7.69 -22.03 6.94
C PRO A 41 8.13 -23.03 5.87
N THR A 42 8.66 -24.18 6.29
CA THR A 42 9.10 -25.25 5.39
C THR A 42 7.99 -25.76 4.49
N SER A 43 6.72 -25.74 4.94
CA SER A 43 5.57 -26.10 4.11
C SER A 43 5.46 -25.24 2.85
N VAL A 44 5.71 -23.93 2.96
CA VAL A 44 5.71 -22.99 1.82
C VAL A 44 6.90 -23.27 0.90
N VAL A 45 8.08 -23.53 1.45
CA VAL A 45 9.28 -23.87 0.65
C VAL A 45 9.07 -25.15 -0.16
N VAL A 46 8.44 -26.17 0.43
CA VAL A 46 8.11 -27.43 -0.25
C VAL A 46 7.10 -27.20 -1.38
N GLU A 47 6.08 -26.36 -1.15
CA GLU A 47 5.09 -26.02 -2.17
C GLU A 47 5.68 -25.27 -3.37
N LEU A 48 6.74 -24.49 -3.15
CA LEU A 48 7.43 -23.77 -4.21
C LEU A 48 8.27 -24.69 -5.11
N ALA A 49 8.42 -25.98 -4.78
CA ALA A 49 9.00 -27.01 -5.66
C ALA A 49 10.30 -26.60 -6.39
N GLY A 50 11.22 -25.93 -5.67
CA GLY A 50 12.50 -25.46 -6.21
C GLY A 50 12.52 -24.02 -6.73
N TRP A 51 11.44 -23.26 -6.54
CA TRP A 51 11.34 -21.82 -6.84
C TRP A 51 11.48 -20.95 -5.58
N ASP A 52 12.39 -21.33 -4.69
CA ASP A 52 12.68 -20.65 -3.42
C ASP A 52 13.10 -19.17 -3.61
N TRP A 53 13.72 -18.84 -4.74
CA TRP A 53 14.04 -17.46 -5.10
C TRP A 53 12.81 -16.53 -5.14
N LEU A 54 11.60 -17.07 -5.36
CA LEU A 54 10.35 -16.29 -5.30
C LEU A 54 10.12 -15.72 -3.89
N ILE A 55 10.52 -16.43 -2.84
CA ILE A 55 10.42 -15.94 -1.45
C ILE A 55 11.22 -14.65 -1.31
N THR A 56 12.43 -14.61 -1.88
CA THR A 56 13.31 -13.44 -1.83
C THR A 56 12.69 -12.27 -2.59
N VAL A 57 12.18 -12.51 -3.80
CA VAL A 57 11.53 -11.45 -4.60
C VAL A 57 10.31 -10.88 -3.87
N TRP A 58 9.49 -11.73 -3.26
CA TRP A 58 8.23 -11.31 -2.65
C TRP A 58 8.49 -10.61 -1.32
N SER A 59 9.45 -11.10 -0.55
CA SER A 59 9.98 -10.41 0.63
C SER A 59 10.54 -9.03 0.26
N ALA A 60 11.32 -8.93 -0.82
CA ALA A 60 11.86 -7.66 -1.29
C ALA A 60 10.76 -6.68 -1.72
N LEU A 61 9.72 -7.15 -2.41
CA LEU A 61 8.56 -6.33 -2.78
C LEU A 61 7.84 -5.77 -1.55
N LEU A 62 7.66 -6.57 -0.50
CA LEU A 62 7.06 -6.14 0.77
C LEU A 62 7.96 -5.14 1.50
N LEU A 63 9.26 -5.42 1.60
CA LEU A 63 10.21 -4.55 2.29
C LEU A 63 10.33 -3.20 1.58
N VAL A 64 10.56 -3.21 0.26
CA VAL A 64 10.73 -2.00 -0.55
C VAL A 64 9.40 -1.26 -0.67
N GLY A 65 8.31 -1.95 -0.99
CA GLY A 65 6.98 -1.34 -1.12
C GLY A 65 6.49 -0.76 0.20
N GLY A 66 6.65 -1.50 1.30
CA GLY A 66 6.33 -1.04 2.65
C GLY A 66 7.18 0.15 3.08
N ALA A 67 8.50 0.08 2.92
CA ALA A 67 9.40 1.16 3.32
C ALA A 67 9.17 2.43 2.49
N LEU A 68 9.15 2.32 1.16
CA LEU A 68 8.90 3.46 0.28
C LEU A 68 7.52 4.07 0.51
N GLY A 69 6.50 3.25 0.76
CA GLY A 69 5.17 3.74 1.08
C GLY A 69 5.10 4.47 2.42
N PHE A 70 5.76 3.93 3.44
CA PHE A 70 5.88 4.57 4.76
C PHE A 70 6.60 5.91 4.64
N PHE A 71 7.77 5.95 3.99
CA PHE A 71 8.51 7.18 3.79
C PHE A 71 7.74 8.16 2.91
N GLY A 72 7.10 7.69 1.84
CA GLY A 72 6.22 8.50 0.99
C GLY A 72 5.13 9.19 1.79
N ARG A 73 4.43 8.47 2.69
CA ARG A 73 3.43 9.09 3.57
C ARG A 73 4.06 9.97 4.64
N LEU A 74 5.22 9.65 5.18
CA LEU A 74 5.92 10.45 6.19
C LEU A 74 6.43 11.79 5.63
N THR A 75 7.00 11.79 4.42
CA THR A 75 7.55 12.99 3.78
C THR A 75 6.55 13.69 2.87
N ARG A 76 5.44 13.02 2.54
CA ARG A 76 4.46 13.43 1.53
C ARG A 76 5.05 13.54 0.13
N TYR A 77 6.06 12.74 -0.21
CA TYR A 77 6.65 12.77 -1.55
C TYR A 77 5.96 11.77 -2.47
N TRP A 78 5.35 12.29 -3.54
CA TRP A 78 4.56 11.51 -4.49
C TRP A 78 5.39 10.42 -5.20
N VAL A 79 6.67 10.72 -5.50
CA VAL A 79 7.60 9.79 -6.18
C VAL A 79 7.82 8.47 -5.44
N PHE A 80 7.75 8.45 -4.10
CA PHE A 80 7.91 7.21 -3.35
C PHE A 80 6.61 6.40 -3.29
N GLU A 81 5.46 7.07 -3.20
CA GLU A 81 4.16 6.39 -3.04
C GLU A 81 3.72 5.62 -4.30
N VAL A 82 4.08 6.12 -5.49
CA VAL A 82 3.66 5.55 -6.79
C VAL A 82 4.20 4.16 -7.06
N PRO A 83 5.52 3.88 -6.93
CA PRO A 83 6.02 2.52 -7.04
C PRO A 83 5.74 1.69 -5.79
N ALA A 84 5.60 2.32 -4.62
CA ALA A 84 5.35 1.62 -3.37
C ALA A 84 4.02 0.87 -3.33
N ALA A 85 2.95 1.50 -3.78
CA ALA A 85 1.61 0.90 -3.75
C ALA A 85 1.50 -0.39 -4.59
N PRO A 86 1.90 -0.44 -5.87
CA PRO A 86 1.87 -1.69 -6.64
C PRO A 86 2.85 -2.72 -6.07
N ALA A 87 4.06 -2.32 -5.65
CA ALA A 87 5.00 -3.25 -5.01
C ALA A 87 4.42 -3.88 -3.74
N GLY A 88 3.77 -3.09 -2.89
CA GLY A 88 3.08 -3.57 -1.69
C GLY A 88 1.89 -4.47 -2.01
N VAL A 89 1.10 -4.16 -3.05
CA VAL A 89 -0.03 -5.01 -3.49
C VAL A 89 0.47 -6.37 -4.00
N PHE A 90 1.46 -6.39 -4.89
CA PHE A 90 2.04 -7.64 -5.39
C PHE A 90 2.71 -8.44 -4.28
N GLY A 91 3.41 -7.75 -3.37
CA GLY A 91 4.01 -8.38 -2.19
C GLY A 91 2.98 -9.01 -1.26
N ILE A 92 1.86 -8.33 -0.97
CA ILE A 92 0.79 -8.86 -0.11
C ILE A 92 0.03 -10.02 -0.76
N LEU A 93 -0.08 -10.04 -2.09
CA LEU A 93 -0.89 -11.02 -2.81
C LEU A 93 -0.57 -12.48 -2.40
N ILE A 94 0.70 -12.78 -2.10
CA ILE A 94 1.09 -14.11 -1.59
C ILE A 94 0.40 -14.51 -0.32
N TYR A 95 0.27 -13.57 0.60
CA TYR A 95 -0.27 -13.86 1.91
C TYR A 95 -1.74 -14.19 1.78
N LEU A 96 -2.44 -13.63 0.79
CA LEU A 96 -3.79 -14.06 0.47
C LEU A 96 -3.82 -15.48 -0.11
N VAL A 97 -2.84 -15.86 -0.93
CA VAL A 97 -2.73 -17.23 -1.46
C VAL A 97 -2.41 -18.24 -0.36
N ILE A 98 -1.39 -17.96 0.47
CA ILE A 98 -0.94 -18.84 1.56
C ILE A 98 -1.99 -18.90 2.67
N LEU A 99 -2.37 -17.74 3.24
CA LEU A 99 -3.30 -17.70 4.36
C LEU A 99 -4.71 -18.08 3.92
N GLY A 100 -5.09 -17.79 2.68
CA GLY A 100 -6.39 -18.18 2.12
C GLY A 100 -6.62 -19.68 2.13
N ARG A 101 -5.56 -20.48 1.88
CA ARG A 101 -5.64 -21.94 1.97
C ARG A 101 -5.93 -22.41 3.40
N THR A 102 -5.33 -21.75 4.38
CA THR A 102 -5.50 -22.07 5.82
C THR A 102 -6.63 -21.29 6.49
N ALA A 103 -7.32 -20.42 5.76
CA ALA A 103 -8.27 -19.47 6.35
C ALA A 103 -9.46 -20.18 7.01
N PHE A 104 -9.79 -21.38 6.54
CA PHE A 104 -10.87 -22.20 7.10
C PHE A 104 -10.41 -23.17 8.19
N ASP A 105 -9.10 -23.27 8.44
CA ASP A 105 -8.54 -24.19 9.43
C ASP A 105 -8.69 -23.65 10.87
N SER A 106 -8.76 -22.32 11.04
CA SER A 106 -8.97 -21.69 12.33
C SER A 106 -9.57 -20.29 12.22
N ILE A 107 -10.30 -19.85 13.26
CA ILE A 107 -10.83 -18.48 13.37
C ILE A 107 -9.69 -17.46 13.30
N THR A 108 -8.54 -17.75 13.91
CA THR A 108 -7.36 -16.89 13.89
C THR A 108 -6.82 -16.69 12.47
N ALA A 109 -6.73 -17.76 11.68
CA ALA A 109 -6.31 -17.68 10.28
C ALA A 109 -7.34 -16.89 9.43
N ALA A 110 -8.64 -17.11 9.62
CA ALA A 110 -9.68 -16.34 8.94
C ALA A 110 -9.58 -14.83 9.19
N VAL A 111 -9.38 -14.45 10.47
CA VAL A 111 -9.19 -13.05 10.87
C VAL A 111 -7.91 -12.47 10.27
N ALA A 112 -6.79 -13.21 10.33
CA ALA A 112 -5.53 -12.77 9.74
C ALA A 112 -5.65 -12.54 8.23
N THR A 113 -6.25 -13.48 7.49
CA THR A 113 -6.50 -13.35 6.05
C THR A 113 -7.37 -12.13 5.74
N THR A 114 -8.41 -11.88 6.54
CA THR A 114 -9.30 -10.73 6.36
C THR A 114 -8.56 -9.41 6.60
N LEU A 115 -7.73 -9.32 7.64
CA LEU A 115 -6.93 -8.12 7.92
C LEU A 115 -5.90 -7.84 6.81
N VAL A 116 -5.25 -8.88 6.29
CA VAL A 116 -4.34 -8.76 5.13
C VAL A 116 -5.11 -8.31 3.89
N PHE A 117 -6.31 -8.84 3.66
CA PHE A 117 -7.16 -8.43 2.54
C PHE A 117 -7.58 -6.96 2.66
N VAL A 118 -7.98 -6.51 3.86
CA VAL A 118 -8.31 -5.10 4.12
C VAL A 118 -7.08 -4.21 3.89
N ALA A 119 -5.90 -4.60 4.36
CA ALA A 119 -4.67 -3.86 4.11
C ALA A 119 -4.37 -3.70 2.61
N MET A 120 -4.58 -4.77 1.82
CA MET A 120 -4.45 -4.72 0.36
C MET A 120 -5.44 -3.73 -0.26
N LEU A 121 -6.71 -3.75 0.16
CA LEU A 121 -7.72 -2.82 -0.36
C LEU A 121 -7.39 -1.37 -0.05
N VAL A 122 -6.81 -1.08 1.12
CA VAL A 122 -6.36 0.29 1.46
C VAL A 122 -5.20 0.73 0.55
N LEU A 123 -4.24 -0.15 0.26
CA LEU A 123 -3.20 0.15 -0.73
C LEU A 123 -3.77 0.41 -2.12
N ILE A 124 -4.72 -0.41 -2.58
CA ILE A 124 -5.37 -0.24 -3.89
C ILE A 124 -6.13 1.08 -3.94
N ARG A 125 -6.91 1.40 -2.90
CA ARG A 125 -7.57 2.70 -2.76
C ARG A 125 -6.55 3.82 -2.92
N ARG A 126 -5.41 3.73 -2.22
CA ARG A 126 -4.38 4.76 -2.27
C ARG A 126 -3.76 4.87 -3.66
N TYR A 127 -3.47 3.75 -4.32
CA TYR A 127 -2.98 3.75 -5.69
C TYR A 127 -3.96 4.47 -6.63
N ILE A 128 -5.26 4.20 -6.51
CA ILE A 128 -6.29 4.87 -7.31
C ILE A 128 -6.31 6.38 -7.03
N GLU A 129 -6.24 6.81 -5.76
CA GLU A 129 -6.14 8.24 -5.41
C GLU A 129 -4.91 8.90 -6.05
N LEU A 130 -3.76 8.22 -6.03
CA LEU A 130 -2.54 8.74 -6.67
C LEU A 130 -2.74 8.88 -8.19
N GLN A 131 -3.33 7.89 -8.86
CA GLN A 131 -3.61 7.98 -10.30
C GLN A 131 -4.56 9.14 -10.64
N ILE A 132 -5.58 9.39 -9.80
CA ILE A 132 -6.47 10.54 -9.94
C ILE A 132 -5.68 11.85 -9.84
N PHE A 133 -4.70 11.95 -8.93
CA PHE A 133 -3.84 13.14 -8.82
C PHE A 133 -2.88 13.30 -10.00
N ALA A 134 -2.45 12.19 -10.58
CA ALA A 134 -1.57 12.20 -11.75
C ALA A 134 -2.29 12.59 -13.04
N SER A 135 -3.60 12.34 -13.14
CA SER A 135 -4.39 12.48 -14.37
C SER A 135 -4.76 13.91 -14.77
N ASP A 136 -3.93 14.90 -14.46
CA ASP A 136 -4.14 16.30 -14.86
C ASP A 136 -4.01 16.45 -16.39
N PRO A 137 -5.10 16.78 -17.13
CA PRO A 137 -5.13 16.74 -18.59
C PRO A 137 -4.31 17.85 -19.27
N THR A 138 -3.74 18.78 -18.50
CA THR A 138 -3.07 19.99 -18.99
C THR A 138 -1.60 19.79 -19.39
N HIS A 139 -0.94 18.70 -18.98
CA HIS A 139 0.52 18.53 -19.17
C HIS A 139 0.85 17.31 -20.06
N LYS A 140 1.40 17.57 -21.26
CA LYS A 140 1.68 16.55 -22.29
C LYS A 140 3.12 15.99 -22.29
N ASP A 141 4.08 16.66 -21.65
CA ASP A 141 5.51 16.26 -21.69
C ASP A 141 5.94 15.40 -20.48
N PHE A 142 6.78 14.39 -20.74
CA PHE A 142 7.26 13.47 -19.70
C PHE A 142 8.21 14.13 -18.70
N GLN A 143 9.11 15.02 -19.16
CA GLN A 143 10.06 15.72 -18.29
C GLN A 143 9.37 16.73 -17.36
N SER A 144 8.35 17.45 -17.87
CA SER A 144 7.54 18.35 -17.04
C SER A 144 6.71 17.57 -16.02
N ARG A 145 6.16 16.42 -16.41
CA ARG A 145 5.50 15.47 -15.49
C ARG A 145 6.45 14.97 -14.40
N VAL A 146 7.66 14.54 -14.71
CA VAL A 146 8.63 14.04 -13.71
C VAL A 146 9.10 15.16 -12.78
N ALA A 147 9.39 16.35 -13.31
CA ALA A 147 9.78 17.51 -12.50
C ALA A 147 8.65 17.95 -11.55
N GLU A 148 7.41 17.87 -12.03
CA GLU A 148 6.22 18.15 -11.21
C GLU A 148 5.95 17.03 -10.19
N MET A 149 6.12 15.76 -10.54
CA MET A 149 6.03 14.63 -9.60
C MET A 149 7.02 14.75 -8.44
N LEU A 150 8.26 15.17 -8.73
CA LEU A 150 9.30 15.40 -7.71
C LEU A 150 8.99 16.58 -6.80
N ARG A 151 8.28 17.60 -7.30
CA ARG A 151 7.88 18.79 -6.53
C ARG A 151 6.53 18.63 -5.82
N ARG A 152 5.64 17.79 -6.33
CA ARG A 152 4.29 17.59 -5.80
C ARG A 152 4.35 16.88 -4.45
N ARG A 153 3.83 17.57 -3.42
CA ARG A 153 3.50 16.93 -2.16
C ARG A 153 2.17 16.21 -2.28
N THR A 154 2.09 14.97 -1.78
CA THR A 154 0.85 14.21 -1.73
C THR A 154 -0.16 14.90 -0.81
N GLN A 155 -1.38 15.11 -1.33
CA GLN A 155 -2.53 15.43 -0.48
C GLN A 155 -3.02 14.16 0.21
N ASP A 156 -3.64 14.35 1.39
CA ASP A 156 -4.09 13.24 2.22
C ASP A 156 -5.37 12.58 1.68
N VAL A 157 -6.13 13.28 0.81
CA VAL A 157 -7.34 12.80 0.10
C VAL A 157 -7.50 13.49 -1.24
N ALA A 158 -8.41 12.98 -2.09
CA ALA A 158 -8.65 13.56 -3.41
C ALA A 158 -9.32 14.94 -3.39
N PRO A 159 -8.86 15.89 -4.23
CA PRO A 159 -9.53 17.18 -4.39
C PRO A 159 -10.91 16.95 -4.99
N ARG A 160 -11.92 17.64 -4.46
CA ARG A 160 -13.24 17.68 -5.10
C ARG A 160 -13.13 18.60 -6.31
N LEU A 161 -13.68 18.17 -7.45
CA LEU A 161 -14.02 19.11 -8.52
C LEU A 161 -15.08 20.06 -7.95
N GLU A 162 -14.77 21.35 -7.95
CA GLU A 162 -15.76 22.42 -7.77
C GLU A 162 -16.62 22.55 -9.02
#